data_AF-A0A351IXI4-F1
#
_entry.id   AF-A0A351IXI4-F1
#
_cell.length_a   1.000
_cell.length_b   1.000
_cell.length_c   1.000
_cell.angle_alpha   90.00
_cell.angle_beta   90.00
_cell.angle_gamma   90.00
#
_symmetry.space_group_name_H-M   'P 1'
#
loop_
_entity.id
_entity.type
_entity.pdbx_description
1 polymer ?
#
loop_
_entity_poly.entity_id
_entity_poly.type
_entity_poly.pdbx_seq_one_letter_code
_entity_poly.pdbx_strand_id
1 'polypeptide(L)'
;MKRLHFGEWEIEVDVVATKQYYNNFFVANKESQCYRNYKVFCETLTEEESGFFRAFGIQPPCCNVMTIGLTKEKHYPTSGKYCFAGRYIKKPEEIEMTIEQLAEKEFVDDRPDPRVYVGSYQFTFMDPDSLFATIPEGTPDGLLCVEFFLEELPWLLNEKPIEKLYYPPKPWQIVRKINEKVRQKKEEDNWREEIKNQLVQVFNKHQIKYAEMSEYELKEYMNHWFEEIVPKENQKDARDHCFSTRKYNSYLWHAFSYGDVPCIEGEGAKREFNNSKREEAVLILNYEKVGFVLRNTKEITANELDECNDVIITGKNFDWAYVHTHEQQCGPYYYNKRLPD
;
A
#
# COMPACT_ATOMS: atom_id res chain seq x y z
N MET A 1 27.93 30.15 -31.68
CA MET A 1 28.48 28.96 -31.00
C MET A 1 29.63 29.37 -30.07
N LYS A 2 29.67 28.81 -28.87
CA LYS A 2 30.75 28.97 -27.89
C LYS A 2 31.34 27.60 -27.59
N ARG A 3 32.67 27.45 -27.59
CA ARG A 3 33.33 26.21 -27.20
C ARG A 3 33.69 26.24 -25.72
N LEU A 4 33.37 25.16 -25.02
CA LEU A 4 33.60 24.97 -23.59
C LEU A 4 34.42 23.70 -23.37
N HIS A 5 35.27 23.71 -22.35
CA HIS A 5 36.13 22.59 -22.00
C HIS A 5 35.94 22.26 -20.52
N PHE A 6 35.63 21.00 -20.22
CA PHE A 6 35.44 20.49 -18.85
C PHE A 6 36.05 19.10 -18.74
N GLY A 7 37.24 18.99 -18.14
CA GLY A 7 37.99 17.74 -18.15
C GLY A 7 38.26 17.27 -19.58
N GLU A 8 37.77 16.09 -19.94
CA GLU A 8 37.90 15.52 -21.28
C GLU A 8 36.80 15.96 -22.26
N TRP A 9 35.76 16.62 -21.75
CA TRP A 9 34.66 17.13 -22.57
C TRP A 9 35.07 18.40 -23.32
N GLU A 10 34.90 18.39 -24.64
CA GLU A 10 34.87 19.61 -25.46
C GLU A 10 33.47 19.74 -26.06
N ILE A 11 32.79 20.83 -25.76
CA ILE A 11 31.37 21.02 -26.08
C ILE A 11 31.19 22.33 -26.82
N GLU A 12 30.50 22.28 -27.96
CA GLU A 12 30.10 23.47 -28.71
C GLU A 12 28.64 23.80 -28.38
N VAL A 13 28.39 24.98 -27.81
CA VAL A 13 27.07 25.39 -27.31
C VAL A 13 26.52 26.59 -28.10
N ASP A 14 25.25 26.50 -28.49
CA ASP A 14 24.45 27.63 -28.96
C ASP A 14 23.71 28.29 -27.79
N VAL A 15 24.38 29.27 -27.17
CA VAL A 15 23.84 30.01 -26.02
C VAL A 15 22.53 30.74 -26.37
N VAL A 16 22.35 31.17 -27.62
CA VAL A 16 21.15 31.92 -28.03
C VAL A 16 19.96 30.97 -28.12
N ALA A 17 20.14 29.83 -28.80
CA ALA A 17 19.10 28.80 -28.90
C ALA A 17 18.76 28.21 -27.53
N THR A 18 19.75 27.94 -26.67
CA THR A 18 19.49 27.48 -25.29
C THR A 18 18.65 28.48 -24.49
N LYS A 19 18.95 29.78 -24.57
CA LYS A 19 18.15 30.81 -23.90
C LYS A 19 16.71 30.86 -24.42
N GLN A 20 16.51 30.72 -25.73
CA GLN A 20 15.19 30.67 -26.34
C GLN A 20 14.36 29.49 -25.83
N TYR A 21 14.98 28.32 -25.66
CA TYR A 21 14.35 27.16 -25.05
C TYR A 21 13.85 27.48 -23.62
N TYR A 22 14.70 28.08 -22.78
CA TYR A 22 14.34 28.38 -21.39
C TYR A 22 13.29 29.48 -21.22
N ASN A 23 13.11 30.38 -22.20
CA ASN A 23 12.06 31.41 -22.15
C ASN A 23 10.65 30.82 -22.02
N ASN A 24 10.44 29.60 -22.52
CA ASN A 24 9.15 28.91 -22.48
C ASN A 24 9.18 27.63 -21.63
N PHE A 25 10.22 27.45 -20.79
CA PHE A 25 10.38 26.23 -20.02
C PHE A 25 9.29 26.09 -18.95
N PHE A 26 8.67 24.92 -18.90
CA PHE A 26 7.66 24.58 -17.92
C PHE A 26 8.23 23.69 -16.82
N VAL A 27 8.22 24.20 -15.59
CA VAL A 27 8.50 23.40 -14.39
C VAL A 27 7.21 22.69 -13.97
N ALA A 28 7.23 21.36 -13.97
CA ALA A 28 6.07 20.51 -13.76
C ALA A 28 5.48 20.63 -12.35
N ASN A 29 6.33 20.77 -11.31
CA ASN A 29 5.88 20.82 -9.92
C ASN A 29 6.50 22.01 -9.15
N LYS A 30 6.10 23.22 -9.54
CA LYS A 30 6.55 24.49 -8.91
C LYS A 30 6.18 24.61 -7.43
N GLU A 31 5.14 23.90 -7.00
CA GLU A 31 4.67 23.88 -5.62
C GLU A 31 5.29 22.75 -4.78
N SER A 32 6.23 21.98 -5.33
CA SER A 32 6.99 21.04 -4.51
C SER A 32 7.95 21.80 -3.59
N GLN A 33 8.12 21.29 -2.36
CA GLN A 33 9.13 21.83 -1.45
C GLN A 33 10.54 21.69 -2.02
N CYS A 34 10.83 20.59 -2.72
CA CYS A 34 12.11 20.38 -3.39
C CYS A 34 12.42 21.49 -4.41
N TYR A 35 11.50 21.79 -5.31
CA TYR A 35 11.68 22.88 -6.28
C TYR A 35 11.81 24.24 -5.62
N ARG A 36 10.93 24.58 -4.66
CA ARG A 36 11.01 25.86 -3.96
C ARG A 36 12.35 26.03 -3.24
N ASN A 37 12.83 24.99 -2.57
CA ASN A 37 14.13 25.01 -1.88
C ASN A 37 15.28 25.21 -2.87
N TYR A 38 15.28 24.45 -3.97
CA TYR A 38 16.27 24.58 -5.03
C TYR A 38 16.27 25.96 -5.67
N LYS A 39 15.09 26.52 -5.95
CA LYS A 39 14.94 27.86 -6.51
C LYS A 39 15.54 28.94 -5.61
N VAL A 40 15.33 28.85 -4.29
CA VAL A 40 15.95 29.77 -3.32
C VAL A 40 17.47 29.58 -3.31
N PHE A 41 17.96 28.35 -3.38
CA PHE A 41 19.40 28.08 -3.48
C PHE A 41 20.03 28.65 -4.76
N CYS A 42 19.31 28.67 -5.88
CA CYS A 42 19.77 29.32 -7.12
C CYS A 42 20.03 30.83 -6.97
N GLU A 43 19.50 31.48 -5.93
CA GLU A 43 19.77 32.89 -5.63
C GLU A 43 21.11 33.09 -4.88
N THR A 44 21.68 32.01 -4.35
CA THR A 44 22.92 32.01 -3.56
C THR A 44 24.10 31.35 -4.28
N LEU A 45 24.00 31.14 -5.60
CA LEU A 45 25.07 30.52 -6.39
C LEU A 45 26.36 31.33 -6.31
N THR A 46 27.48 30.62 -6.22
CA THR A 46 28.81 31.21 -6.35
C THR A 46 29.02 31.77 -7.77
N GLU A 47 30.05 32.59 -7.94
CA GLU A 47 30.40 33.13 -9.27
C GLU A 47 30.85 32.03 -10.24
N GLU A 48 31.47 30.97 -9.73
CA GLU A 48 31.86 29.79 -10.51
C GLU A 48 30.62 29.05 -11.05
N GLU A 49 29.67 28.71 -10.17
CA GLU A 49 28.42 28.02 -10.53
C GLU A 49 27.57 28.87 -11.47
N SER A 50 27.39 30.16 -11.15
CA SER A 50 26.69 31.11 -12.02
C SER A 50 27.38 31.24 -13.38
N GLY A 51 28.72 31.21 -13.39
CA GLY A 51 29.55 31.23 -14.59
C GLY A 51 29.27 30.04 -15.51
N PHE A 52 29.13 28.84 -14.94
CA PHE A 52 28.76 27.63 -15.69
C PHE A 52 27.40 27.79 -16.37
N PHE A 53 26.34 28.12 -15.64
CA PHE A 53 25.01 28.28 -16.22
C PHE A 53 24.96 29.36 -17.30
N ARG A 54 25.63 30.50 -17.09
CA ARG A 54 25.75 31.56 -18.10
C ARG A 54 26.51 31.10 -19.34
N ALA A 55 27.53 30.25 -19.19
CA ALA A 55 28.30 29.74 -20.32
C ALA A 55 27.46 28.83 -21.23
N PHE A 56 26.49 28.10 -20.68
CA PHE A 56 25.55 27.28 -21.43
C PHE A 56 24.28 28.02 -21.89
N GLY A 57 23.99 29.19 -21.31
CA GLY A 57 22.72 29.90 -21.54
C GLY A 57 21.54 29.31 -20.77
N ILE A 58 21.82 28.51 -19.73
CA ILE A 58 20.83 27.88 -18.87
C ILE A 58 20.35 28.88 -17.81
N GLN A 59 19.05 28.86 -17.50
CA GLN A 59 18.49 29.52 -16.32
C GLN A 59 18.37 28.48 -15.19
N PRO A 60 19.12 28.60 -14.08
CA PRO A 60 19.13 27.58 -13.02
C PRO A 60 17.75 27.19 -12.49
N PRO A 61 16.82 28.11 -12.15
CA PRO A 61 15.52 27.70 -11.62
C PRO A 61 14.58 27.08 -12.67
N CYS A 62 15.00 26.97 -13.94
CA CYS A 62 14.21 26.39 -15.02
C CYS A 62 14.56 24.92 -15.25
N CYS A 63 14.44 24.10 -14.22
CA CYS A 63 14.53 22.65 -14.33
C CYS A 63 13.50 21.95 -13.45
N ASN A 64 13.22 20.70 -13.78
CA ASN A 64 12.50 19.80 -12.89
C ASN A 64 13.52 19.14 -11.97
N VAL A 65 13.27 19.21 -10.67
CA VAL A 65 14.14 18.65 -9.64
C VAL A 65 13.42 17.58 -8.84
N MET A 66 14.20 16.66 -8.30
CA MET A 66 13.75 15.61 -7.41
C MET A 66 14.74 15.42 -6.27
N THR A 67 14.29 14.79 -5.20
CA THR A 67 15.07 14.57 -3.98
C THR A 67 14.80 13.18 -3.42
N ILE A 68 15.73 12.69 -2.62
CA ILE A 68 15.56 11.50 -1.77
C ILE A 68 15.10 11.87 -0.35
N GLY A 69 14.86 13.15 -0.09
CA GLY A 69 14.41 13.70 1.19
C GLY A 69 15.56 14.13 2.12
N LEU A 70 15.20 14.78 3.23
CA LEU A 70 16.16 15.30 4.20
C LEU A 70 16.97 14.17 4.85
N THR A 71 18.29 14.31 4.85
CA THR A 71 19.23 13.41 5.54
C THR A 71 19.30 13.70 7.05
N LYS A 72 19.94 12.82 7.81
CA LYS A 72 20.23 13.04 9.25
C LYS A 72 21.16 14.24 9.47
N GLU A 73 22.05 14.46 8.52
CA GLU A 73 23.03 15.54 8.47
C GLU A 73 22.39 16.88 8.05
N LYS A 74 21.07 16.89 7.79
CA LYS A 74 20.26 18.05 7.38
C LYS A 74 20.58 18.58 5.99
N HIS A 75 21.15 17.74 5.13
CA HIS A 75 21.23 18.00 3.70
C HIS A 75 19.94 17.54 3.02
N TYR A 76 19.64 18.13 1.87
CA TYR A 76 18.46 17.84 1.07
C TYR A 76 18.87 17.46 -0.36
N PRO A 77 19.49 16.28 -0.55
CA PRO A 77 20.11 15.92 -1.81
C PRO A 77 19.13 16.06 -2.96
N THR A 78 19.52 16.78 -4.00
CA THR A 78 18.64 17.19 -5.08
C THR A 78 19.29 16.93 -6.43
N SER A 79 18.60 16.22 -7.31
CA SER A 79 19.00 16.03 -8.70
C SER A 79 18.03 16.71 -9.65
N GLY A 80 18.50 16.96 -10.86
CA GLY A 80 17.65 17.45 -11.95
C GLY A 80 18.40 17.38 -13.27
N LYS A 81 17.73 17.80 -14.33
CA LYS A 81 18.29 17.79 -15.69
C LYS A 81 18.08 19.14 -16.36
N TYR A 82 19.09 19.53 -17.12
CA TYR A 82 19.06 20.69 -18.01
C TYR A 82 19.25 20.24 -19.45
N CYS A 83 18.66 21.00 -20.36
CA CYS A 83 18.90 20.86 -21.79
C CYS A 83 19.65 22.07 -22.33
N PHE A 84 20.47 21.88 -23.37
CA PHE A 84 21.15 22.97 -24.06
C PHE A 84 21.35 22.63 -25.54
N ALA A 85 21.30 23.64 -26.40
CA ALA A 85 21.54 23.48 -27.82
C ALA A 85 23.04 23.39 -28.10
N GLY A 86 23.47 22.38 -28.84
CA GLY A 86 24.89 22.18 -29.10
C GLY A 86 25.25 20.79 -29.60
N ARG A 87 26.55 20.50 -29.57
CA ARG A 87 27.10 19.18 -29.89
C ARG A 87 28.38 18.90 -29.11
N TYR A 88 28.63 17.63 -28.85
CA TYR A 88 29.93 17.17 -28.33
C TYR A 88 30.97 17.18 -29.45
N ILE A 89 32.12 17.79 -29.19
CA ILE A 89 33.30 17.80 -30.05
C ILE A 89 34.28 16.71 -29.60
N LYS A 90 34.45 16.60 -28.27
CA LYS A 90 35.24 15.54 -27.62
C LYS A 90 34.48 15.03 -26.40
N LYS A 91 34.52 13.70 -26.19
CA LYS A 91 33.89 12.98 -25.08
C LYS A 91 34.97 12.15 -24.36
N PRO A 92 34.83 11.87 -23.06
CA PRO A 92 35.64 10.85 -22.39
C PRO A 92 35.40 9.48 -23.01
N GLU A 93 36.39 8.58 -22.91
CA GLU A 93 36.25 7.20 -23.37
C GLU A 93 35.28 6.42 -22.47
N GLU A 94 34.27 5.79 -23.06
CA GLU A 94 33.33 4.95 -22.33
C GLU A 94 33.96 3.57 -22.09
N ILE A 95 34.39 3.33 -20.85
CA ILE A 95 35.01 2.07 -20.46
C ILE A 95 33.91 1.11 -19.97
N GLU A 96 33.60 0.10 -20.77
CA GLU A 96 32.69 -0.98 -20.37
C GLU A 96 33.39 -1.93 -19.38
N MET A 97 32.68 -2.33 -18.32
CA MET A 97 33.13 -3.35 -17.38
C MET A 97 32.01 -4.35 -17.15
N THR A 98 32.32 -5.62 -17.32
CA THR A 98 31.37 -6.71 -17.07
C THR A 98 31.17 -6.91 -15.56
N ILE A 99 30.06 -7.55 -15.19
CA ILE A 99 29.76 -7.88 -13.79
C ILE A 99 30.85 -8.80 -13.22
N GLU A 100 31.37 -9.71 -14.04
CA GLU A 100 32.44 -10.63 -13.68
C GLU A 100 33.74 -9.88 -13.34
N GLN A 101 34.12 -8.88 -14.15
CA GLN A 101 35.27 -8.03 -13.88
C GLN A 101 35.08 -7.16 -12.63
N LEU A 102 33.88 -6.63 -12.39
CA LEU A 102 33.57 -5.92 -11.15
C LEU A 102 33.66 -6.86 -9.93
N ALA A 103 33.18 -8.10 -10.05
CA ALA A 103 33.25 -9.09 -8.99
C ALA A 103 34.71 -9.47 -8.65
N GLU A 104 35.59 -9.58 -9.65
CA GLU A 104 37.04 -9.76 -9.45
C GLU A 104 37.68 -8.60 -8.70
N LYS A 105 37.10 -7.39 -8.80
CA LYS A 105 37.52 -6.18 -8.07
C LYS A 105 36.74 -5.93 -6.78
N GLU A 106 36.06 -6.93 -6.22
CA GLU A 106 35.23 -6.78 -5.03
C GLU A 106 34.14 -5.68 -5.15
N PHE A 107 33.63 -5.48 -6.37
CA PHE A 107 32.68 -4.42 -6.74
C PHE A 107 33.22 -3.00 -6.54
N VAL A 108 34.55 -2.82 -6.52
CA VAL A 108 35.19 -1.51 -6.57
C VAL A 108 35.32 -1.08 -8.03
N ASP A 109 34.62 -0.01 -8.38
CA ASP A 109 34.75 0.65 -9.68
C ASP A 109 35.82 1.75 -9.61
N ASP A 110 36.97 1.47 -10.23
CA ASP A 110 38.16 2.34 -10.29
C ASP A 110 38.23 3.16 -11.58
N ARG A 111 37.18 3.13 -12.41
CA ARG A 111 37.14 3.91 -13.66
C ARG A 111 37.20 5.41 -13.35
N PRO A 112 37.86 6.21 -14.21
CA PRO A 112 37.81 7.67 -14.10
C PRO A 112 36.37 8.15 -14.10
N ASP A 113 36.01 8.97 -13.11
CA ASP A 113 34.67 9.54 -13.01
C ASP A 113 34.49 10.63 -14.07
N PRO A 114 33.60 10.44 -15.07
CA PRO A 114 33.42 11.41 -16.15
C PRO A 114 32.64 12.66 -15.70
N ARG A 115 32.20 12.71 -14.43
CA ARG A 115 31.45 13.84 -13.87
C ARG A 115 32.30 15.10 -13.78
N VAL A 116 31.64 16.23 -14.03
CA VAL A 116 32.23 17.56 -13.94
C VAL A 116 31.74 18.23 -12.67
N TYR A 117 32.67 18.65 -11.83
CA TYR A 117 32.38 19.34 -10.59
C TYR A 117 32.49 20.85 -10.78
N VAL A 118 31.47 21.59 -10.35
CA VAL A 118 31.44 23.05 -10.38
C VAL A 118 30.81 23.53 -9.08
N GLY A 119 31.62 24.05 -8.15
CA GLY A 119 31.15 24.35 -6.81
C GLY A 119 30.52 23.13 -6.14
N SER A 120 29.26 23.27 -5.70
CA SER A 120 28.51 22.16 -5.07
C SER A 120 27.88 21.19 -6.08
N TYR A 121 27.86 21.54 -7.37
CA TYR A 121 27.23 20.73 -8.41
C TYR A 121 28.14 19.62 -8.92
N GLN A 122 27.56 18.43 -9.07
CA GLN A 122 28.13 17.32 -9.84
C GLN A 122 27.32 17.20 -11.14
N PHE A 123 27.95 17.41 -12.31
CA PHE A 123 27.28 17.35 -13.61
C PHE A 123 27.69 16.09 -14.39
N THR A 124 26.69 15.42 -14.98
CA THR A 124 26.88 14.29 -15.90
C THR A 124 26.30 14.67 -17.27
N PHE A 125 27.17 14.82 -18.27
CA PHE A 125 26.75 15.07 -19.65
C PHE A 125 26.20 13.79 -20.26
N MET A 126 24.97 13.86 -20.80
CA MET A 126 24.30 12.72 -21.42
C MET A 126 24.62 12.70 -22.90
N ASP A 127 25.44 11.73 -23.31
CA ASP A 127 25.71 11.44 -24.71
C ASP A 127 24.58 10.57 -25.28
N PRO A 128 23.83 10.97 -26.31
CA PRO A 128 22.76 10.15 -26.88
C PRO A 128 23.20 8.74 -27.32
N ASP A 129 24.50 8.57 -27.62
CA ASP A 129 25.08 7.30 -28.03
C ASP A 129 25.54 6.43 -26.84
N SER A 130 25.57 6.96 -25.60
CA SER A 130 26.01 6.22 -24.42
C SER A 130 24.93 5.26 -23.92
N LEU A 131 25.37 4.08 -23.47
CA LEU A 131 24.50 3.05 -22.89
C LEU A 131 23.83 3.50 -21.58
N PHE A 132 24.40 4.50 -20.91
CA PHE A 132 23.91 5.00 -19.62
C PHE A 132 23.13 6.32 -19.76
N ALA A 133 22.90 6.79 -20.99
CA ALA A 133 22.23 8.05 -21.23
C ALA A 133 20.76 8.00 -20.82
N THR A 134 20.38 8.87 -19.88
CA THR A 134 18.98 9.01 -19.45
C THR A 134 18.38 10.32 -19.98
N ILE A 135 18.20 10.41 -21.30
CA ILE A 135 17.60 11.58 -21.93
C ILE A 135 16.08 11.58 -21.70
N PRO A 136 15.48 12.65 -21.14
CA PRO A 136 14.04 12.71 -20.92
C PRO A 136 13.25 12.57 -22.22
N GLU A 137 12.14 11.83 -22.17
CA GLU A 137 11.18 11.76 -23.26
C GLU A 137 10.67 13.16 -23.62
N GLY A 138 10.62 13.46 -24.92
CA GLY A 138 10.20 14.77 -25.41
C GLY A 138 11.29 15.85 -25.38
N THR A 139 12.57 15.50 -25.13
CA THR A 139 13.69 16.41 -25.37
C THR A 139 13.70 16.85 -26.84
N PRO A 140 13.59 18.15 -27.15
CA PRO A 140 13.59 18.65 -28.53
C PRO A 140 14.85 18.25 -29.32
N ASP A 141 14.67 17.96 -30.60
CA ASP A 141 15.78 17.69 -31.53
C ASP A 141 16.82 18.81 -31.50
N GLY A 142 18.09 18.42 -31.46
CA GLY A 142 19.23 19.36 -31.40
C GLY A 142 19.54 19.90 -30.00
N LEU A 143 18.80 19.49 -28.96
CA LEU A 143 19.19 19.72 -27.57
C LEU A 143 19.91 18.50 -26.99
N LEU A 144 20.99 18.77 -26.27
CA LEU A 144 21.70 17.81 -25.43
C LEU A 144 21.23 17.95 -23.99
N CYS A 145 21.39 16.90 -23.20
CA CYS A 145 21.00 16.86 -21.79
C CYS A 145 22.24 16.80 -20.87
N VAL A 146 22.18 17.50 -19.75
CA VAL A 146 23.13 17.38 -18.64
C VAL A 146 22.34 17.17 -17.35
N GLU A 147 22.65 16.09 -16.64
CA GLU A 147 22.12 15.84 -15.30
C GLU A 147 23.00 16.52 -14.27
N PHE A 148 22.39 16.97 -13.17
CA PHE A 148 23.13 17.42 -12.02
C PHE A 148 22.69 16.70 -10.76
N PHE A 149 23.61 16.61 -9.80
CA PHE A 149 23.36 16.20 -8.44
C PHE A 149 23.99 17.20 -7.47
N LEU A 150 23.20 17.62 -6.49
CA LEU A 150 23.62 18.40 -5.33
C LEU A 150 23.46 17.52 -4.10
N GLU A 151 24.58 17.00 -3.60
CA GLU A 151 24.57 16.10 -2.44
C GLU A 151 24.25 16.85 -1.14
N GLU A 152 24.82 18.04 -0.97
CA GLU A 152 24.76 18.81 0.28
C GLU A 152 23.88 20.06 0.19
N LEU A 153 22.82 20.03 -0.63
CA LEU A 153 21.91 21.17 -0.74
C LEU A 153 21.30 21.50 0.64
N PRO A 154 21.46 22.72 1.18
CA PRO A 154 20.89 23.08 2.46
C PRO A 154 19.36 23.25 2.37
N TRP A 155 18.69 23.08 3.51
CA TRP A 155 17.28 23.44 3.63
C TRP A 155 17.13 24.93 3.96
N LEU A 156 16.57 25.70 3.02
CA LEU A 156 16.47 27.16 3.05
C LEU A 156 15.03 27.66 3.25
N LEU A 157 14.04 26.77 3.23
CA LEU A 157 12.63 27.15 3.45
C LEU A 157 12.30 27.27 4.94
N ASN A 158 11.39 28.19 5.28
CA ASN A 158 10.93 28.39 6.66
C ASN A 158 10.05 27.23 7.19
N GLU A 159 9.41 26.49 6.29
CA GLU A 159 8.62 25.30 6.63
C GLU A 159 9.52 24.07 6.85
N LYS A 160 8.97 23.01 7.46
CA LYS A 160 9.72 21.75 7.65
C LYS A 160 9.64 20.87 6.40
N PRO A 161 10.71 20.14 6.05
CA PRO A 161 10.67 19.20 4.94
C PRO A 161 9.71 18.05 5.25
N ILE A 162 8.81 17.80 4.30
CA ILE A 162 7.87 16.68 4.31
C ILE A 162 8.63 15.40 3.98
N GLU A 163 9.43 15.43 2.91
CA GLU A 163 10.23 14.28 2.46
C GLU A 163 11.47 14.12 3.34
N LYS A 164 11.62 12.93 3.91
CA LYS A 164 12.76 12.53 4.74
C LYS A 164 13.34 11.26 4.18
N LEU A 165 14.67 11.18 4.12
CA LEU A 165 15.34 9.97 3.67
C LEU A 165 14.95 8.81 4.59
N TYR A 166 14.53 7.70 4.00
CA TYR A 166 14.18 6.52 4.77
C TYR A 166 15.45 5.95 5.42
N TYR A 167 15.36 5.70 6.72
CA TYR A 167 16.36 4.94 7.44
C TYR A 167 15.69 3.70 8.02
N PRO A 168 16.36 2.53 7.98
CA PRO A 168 15.81 1.31 8.56
C PRO A 168 15.44 1.55 10.03
N PRO A 169 14.31 0.97 10.49
CA PRO A 169 13.85 1.15 11.86
C PRO A 169 14.92 0.65 12.83
N LYS A 170 15.11 1.38 13.92
CA LYS A 170 16.01 0.95 14.99
C LYS A 170 15.48 -0.34 15.64
N PRO A 171 16.34 -1.23 16.15
CA PRO A 171 15.90 -2.50 16.76
C PRO A 171 14.80 -2.34 17.83
N TRP A 172 14.87 -1.29 18.65
CA TRP A 172 13.84 -1.02 19.67
C TRP A 172 12.47 -0.67 19.07
N GLN A 173 12.40 -0.08 17.88
CA GLN A 173 11.13 0.18 17.19
C GLN A 173 10.48 -1.13 16.74
N ILE A 174 11.28 -2.12 16.35
CA ILE A 174 10.83 -3.46 16.00
C ILE A 174 10.28 -4.15 17.25
N VAL A 175 11.04 -4.15 18.36
CA VAL A 175 10.59 -4.71 19.65
C VAL A 175 9.28 -4.05 20.10
N ARG A 176 9.17 -2.72 19.99
CA ARG A 176 7.93 -2.00 20.34
C ARG A 176 6.75 -2.48 19.52
N LYS A 177 6.90 -2.63 18.20
CA LYS A 177 5.85 -3.16 17.31
C LYS A 177 5.45 -4.59 17.65
N ILE A 178 6.41 -5.44 18.03
CA ILE A 178 6.14 -6.80 18.48
C ILE A 178 5.29 -6.77 19.76
N ASN A 179 5.70 -5.96 20.74
CA ASN A 179 4.96 -5.82 22.01
C ASN A 179 3.55 -5.25 21.79
N GLU A 180 3.39 -4.28 20.89
CA GLU A 180 2.08 -3.74 20.48
C GLU A 180 1.19 -4.85 19.92
N LYS A 181 1.70 -5.69 19.00
CA LYS A 181 0.95 -6.82 18.44
C LYS A 181 0.60 -7.89 19.48
N VAL A 182 1.52 -8.20 20.39
CA VAL A 182 1.25 -9.17 21.48
C VAL A 182 0.15 -8.64 22.40
N ARG A 183 0.14 -7.35 22.71
CA ARG A 183 -0.91 -6.72 23.49
C ARG A 183 -2.26 -6.76 22.78
N GLN A 184 -2.30 -6.41 21.50
CA GLN A 184 -3.52 -6.48 20.67
C GLN A 184 -4.10 -7.89 20.66
N LYS A 185 -3.27 -8.91 20.43
CA LYS A 185 -3.73 -10.30 20.45
C LYS A 185 -4.33 -10.69 21.80
N LYS A 186 -3.72 -10.26 22.91
CA LYS A 186 -4.24 -10.52 24.25
C LYS A 186 -5.59 -9.83 24.49
N GLU A 187 -5.77 -8.61 23.98
CA GLU A 187 -7.03 -7.88 24.05
C GLU A 187 -8.12 -8.59 23.22
N GLU A 188 -7.79 -9.07 22.01
CA GLU A 188 -8.69 -9.87 21.16
C GLU A 188 -9.10 -11.19 21.83
N ASP A 189 -8.14 -11.92 22.41
CA ASP A 189 -8.41 -13.18 23.12
C ASP A 189 -9.33 -12.96 24.34
N ASN A 190 -9.12 -11.88 25.09
CA ASN A 190 -9.98 -11.52 26.23
C ASN A 190 -11.41 -11.18 25.77
N TRP A 191 -11.55 -10.39 24.70
CA TRP A 191 -12.84 -10.04 24.12
C TRP A 191 -13.60 -11.28 23.63
N ARG A 192 -12.91 -12.19 22.92
CA ARG A 192 -13.46 -13.47 22.47
C ARG A 192 -14.02 -14.28 23.63
N GLU A 193 -13.29 -14.35 24.76
CA GLU A 193 -13.75 -15.09 25.93
C GLU A 193 -14.92 -14.39 26.63
N GLU A 194 -14.99 -13.06 26.62
CA GLU A 194 -16.13 -12.30 27.15
C GLU A 194 -17.43 -12.60 26.39
N ILE A 195 -17.41 -12.51 25.05
CA ILE A 195 -18.58 -12.82 24.21
C ILE A 195 -19.02 -14.29 24.38
N LYS A 196 -18.05 -15.21 24.43
CA LYS A 196 -18.33 -16.62 24.73
C LYS A 196 -19.04 -16.79 26.07
N ASN A 197 -18.59 -16.08 27.11
CA ASN A 197 -19.23 -16.14 28.43
C ASN A 197 -20.66 -15.59 28.42
N GLN A 198 -20.96 -14.56 27.61
CA GLN A 198 -22.32 -14.05 27.43
C GLN A 198 -23.26 -15.14 26.85
N LEU A 199 -22.83 -15.84 25.79
CA LEU A 199 -23.62 -16.95 25.23
C LEU A 199 -23.79 -18.09 26.23
N VAL A 200 -22.75 -18.45 26.98
CA VAL A 200 -22.84 -19.49 28.01
C VAL A 200 -23.85 -19.12 29.10
N GLN A 201 -24.00 -17.85 29.44
CA GLN A 201 -25.07 -17.40 30.35
C GLN A 201 -26.46 -17.66 29.78
N VAL A 202 -26.67 -17.39 28.49
CA VAL A 202 -27.92 -17.73 27.78
C VAL A 202 -28.16 -19.24 27.81
N PHE A 203 -27.12 -20.04 27.54
CA PHE A 203 -27.22 -21.50 27.56
C PHE A 203 -27.62 -22.02 28.95
N ASN A 204 -26.99 -21.50 30.00
CA ASN A 204 -27.29 -21.88 31.37
C ASN A 204 -28.70 -21.45 31.81
N LYS A 205 -29.13 -20.23 31.46
CA LYS A 205 -30.48 -19.71 31.74
C LYS A 205 -31.57 -20.66 31.23
N HIS A 206 -31.36 -21.22 30.04
CA HIS A 206 -32.32 -22.11 29.37
C HIS A 206 -32.01 -23.61 29.53
N GLN A 207 -31.04 -23.97 30.40
CA GLN A 207 -30.63 -25.36 30.64
C GLN A 207 -30.22 -26.12 29.36
N ILE A 208 -29.59 -25.39 28.43
CA ILE A 208 -29.09 -25.93 27.17
C ILE A 208 -27.79 -26.67 27.45
N LYS A 209 -27.70 -27.91 26.98
CA LYS A 209 -26.43 -28.65 27.03
C LYS A 209 -25.60 -28.22 25.83
N TYR A 210 -24.35 -27.87 26.06
CA TYR A 210 -23.45 -27.42 25.01
C TYR A 210 -22.10 -28.14 25.07
N ALA A 211 -21.45 -28.24 23.91
CA ALA A 211 -20.05 -28.61 23.79
C ALA A 211 -19.38 -27.64 22.81
N GLU A 212 -18.26 -27.05 23.23
CA GLU A 212 -17.46 -26.16 22.38
C GLU A 212 -16.69 -26.96 21.33
N MET A 213 -16.64 -26.45 20.11
CA MET A 213 -15.92 -27.05 19.00
C MET A 213 -14.46 -26.60 19.01
N SER A 214 -13.56 -27.52 18.65
CA SER A 214 -12.18 -27.14 18.30
C SER A 214 -12.14 -26.27 17.04
N GLU A 215 -11.05 -25.54 16.83
CA GLU A 215 -10.86 -24.73 15.62
C GLU A 215 -10.96 -25.55 14.33
N TYR A 216 -10.48 -26.80 14.35
CA TYR A 216 -10.56 -27.71 13.22
C TYR A 216 -12.01 -28.11 12.92
N GLU A 217 -12.74 -28.56 13.95
CA GLU A 217 -14.16 -28.92 13.80
C GLU A 217 -15.01 -27.75 13.32
N LEU A 218 -14.76 -26.54 13.84
CA LEU A 218 -15.47 -25.34 13.42
C LEU A 218 -15.21 -25.04 11.94
N LYS A 219 -13.95 -25.10 11.50
CA LYS A 219 -13.59 -24.83 10.11
C LYS A 219 -14.25 -25.82 9.15
N GLU A 220 -14.21 -27.11 9.49
CA GLU A 220 -14.88 -28.15 8.70
C GLU A 220 -16.39 -27.94 8.67
N TYR A 221 -16.99 -27.61 9.82
CA TYR A 221 -18.41 -27.32 9.89
C TYR A 221 -18.79 -26.09 9.05
N MET A 222 -18.01 -25.01 9.07
CA MET A 222 -18.28 -23.82 8.25
C MET A 222 -18.25 -24.12 6.75
N ASN A 223 -17.32 -24.96 6.30
CA ASN A 223 -17.30 -25.43 4.92
C ASN A 223 -18.55 -26.26 4.59
N HIS A 224 -18.90 -27.21 5.46
CA HIS A 224 -20.06 -28.07 5.24
C HIS A 224 -21.38 -27.31 5.30
N TRP A 225 -21.50 -26.35 6.22
CA TRP A 225 -22.61 -25.41 6.29
C TRP A 225 -22.78 -24.67 4.97
N PHE A 226 -21.70 -24.16 4.38
CA PHE A 226 -21.74 -23.48 3.09
C PHE A 226 -22.23 -24.41 1.98
N GLU A 227 -21.72 -25.64 1.93
CA GLU A 227 -22.08 -26.63 0.90
C GLU A 227 -23.53 -27.12 0.99
N GLU A 228 -24.11 -27.16 2.20
CA GLU A 228 -25.50 -27.63 2.42
C GLU A 228 -26.55 -26.52 2.34
N ILE A 229 -26.19 -25.29 2.70
CA ILE A 229 -27.11 -24.15 2.72
C ILE A 229 -27.13 -23.41 1.37
N VAL A 230 -25.97 -23.28 0.71
CA VAL A 230 -25.88 -22.56 -0.56
C VAL A 230 -26.22 -23.50 -1.74
N PRO A 231 -27.19 -23.15 -2.60
CA PRO A 231 -27.50 -23.90 -3.82
C PRO A 231 -26.25 -24.14 -4.68
N LYS A 232 -26.14 -25.35 -5.27
CA LYS A 232 -24.92 -25.80 -5.97
C LYS A 232 -24.52 -24.88 -7.13
N GLU A 233 -25.50 -24.30 -7.80
CA GLU A 233 -25.36 -23.33 -8.88
C GLU A 233 -24.69 -22.03 -8.43
N ASN A 234 -24.92 -21.61 -7.18
CA ASN A 234 -24.41 -20.35 -6.63
C ASN A 234 -23.12 -20.55 -5.81
N GLN A 235 -22.80 -21.79 -5.39
CA GLN A 235 -21.63 -22.08 -4.55
C GLN A 235 -20.30 -21.55 -5.08
N LYS A 236 -20.13 -21.51 -6.41
CA LYS A 236 -18.88 -21.01 -7.00
C LYS A 236 -18.72 -19.51 -6.76
N ASP A 237 -19.77 -18.74 -7.03
CA ASP A 237 -19.73 -17.27 -6.95
C ASP A 237 -19.86 -16.81 -5.48
N ALA A 238 -20.67 -17.52 -4.68
CA ALA A 238 -20.88 -17.22 -3.27
C ALA A 238 -19.62 -17.39 -2.40
N ARG A 239 -18.70 -18.28 -2.80
CA ARG A 239 -17.52 -18.61 -1.99
C ARG A 239 -16.58 -17.42 -1.81
N ASP A 240 -16.46 -16.57 -2.82
CA ASP A 240 -15.54 -15.43 -2.86
C ASP A 240 -15.90 -14.34 -1.85
N HIS A 241 -17.18 -14.22 -1.50
CA HIS A 241 -17.66 -13.28 -0.48
C HIS A 241 -18.08 -13.97 0.83
N CYS A 242 -18.15 -15.31 0.92
CA CYS A 242 -18.45 -16.00 2.18
C CYS A 242 -17.22 -16.28 3.05
N PHE A 243 -16.02 -16.39 2.46
CA PHE A 243 -14.79 -16.73 3.18
C PHE A 243 -13.73 -15.64 3.09
N SER A 244 -13.15 -15.28 4.25
CA SER A 244 -12.08 -14.28 4.34
C SER A 244 -10.86 -14.67 3.50
N THR A 245 -10.25 -13.68 2.87
CA THR A 245 -8.97 -13.81 2.17
C THR A 245 -7.88 -13.03 2.90
N ARG A 246 -6.65 -13.02 2.38
CA ARG A 246 -5.58 -12.14 2.90
C ARG A 246 -5.91 -10.65 2.78
N LYS A 247 -6.87 -10.26 1.94
CA LYS A 247 -7.16 -8.86 1.62
C LYS A 247 -8.38 -8.30 2.34
N TYR A 248 -9.36 -9.13 2.68
CA TYR A 248 -10.62 -8.70 3.28
C TYR A 248 -11.21 -9.79 4.16
N ASN A 249 -11.92 -9.35 5.21
CA ASN A 249 -12.75 -10.21 6.04
C ASN A 249 -14.09 -10.46 5.35
N SER A 250 -14.59 -11.68 5.46
CA SER A 250 -15.85 -12.11 4.87
C SER A 250 -16.63 -13.00 5.82
N TYR A 251 -17.94 -13.08 5.59
CA TYR A 251 -18.85 -13.75 6.49
C TYR A 251 -19.78 -14.71 5.75
N LEU A 252 -20.10 -15.85 6.37
CA LEU A 252 -21.03 -16.84 5.79
C LEU A 252 -22.41 -16.24 5.54
N TRP A 253 -22.81 -15.23 6.31
CA TRP A 253 -24.09 -14.55 6.13
C TRP A 253 -24.18 -13.76 4.81
N HIS A 254 -23.06 -13.49 4.15
CA HIS A 254 -23.06 -12.84 2.83
C HIS A 254 -23.80 -13.68 1.78
N ALA A 255 -23.86 -15.01 1.91
CA ALA A 255 -24.68 -15.84 1.03
C ALA A 255 -26.16 -15.41 1.00
N PHE A 256 -26.67 -14.82 2.10
CA PHE A 256 -28.02 -14.27 2.15
C PHE A 256 -28.08 -12.85 1.59
N SER A 257 -27.17 -11.96 2.00
CA SER A 257 -27.22 -10.55 1.58
C SER A 257 -26.95 -10.34 0.09
N TYR A 258 -26.22 -11.27 -0.56
CA TYR A 258 -26.01 -11.28 -2.00
C TYR A 258 -27.12 -12.00 -2.78
N GLY A 259 -28.09 -12.60 -2.08
CA GLY A 259 -29.22 -13.29 -2.69
C GLY A 259 -28.91 -14.68 -3.23
N ASP A 260 -27.78 -15.29 -2.84
CA ASP A 260 -27.41 -16.64 -3.27
C ASP A 260 -28.28 -17.72 -2.63
N VAL A 261 -28.92 -17.41 -1.50
CA VAL A 261 -29.77 -18.34 -0.74
C VAL A 261 -31.15 -17.72 -0.50
N PRO A 262 -32.24 -18.38 -0.94
CA PRO A 262 -33.60 -17.95 -0.61
C PRO A 262 -33.82 -17.92 0.91
N CYS A 263 -34.30 -16.79 1.44
CA CYS A 263 -34.52 -16.64 2.86
C CYS A 263 -35.63 -15.64 3.20
N ILE A 264 -36.07 -15.68 4.46
CA ILE A 264 -36.94 -14.68 5.06
C ILE A 264 -36.08 -13.71 5.84
N GLU A 265 -36.34 -12.41 5.74
CA GLU A 265 -35.50 -11.37 6.35
C GLU A 265 -36.20 -10.61 7.49
N GLY A 266 -35.41 -9.94 8.32
CA GLY A 266 -35.85 -8.99 9.32
C GLY A 266 -36.75 -9.61 10.39
N GLU A 267 -37.81 -8.90 10.76
CA GLU A 267 -38.79 -9.39 11.76
C GLU A 267 -39.51 -10.68 11.31
N GLY A 268 -39.59 -10.95 10.01
CA GLY A 268 -40.07 -12.24 9.50
C GLY A 268 -39.16 -13.38 9.95
N ALA A 269 -37.85 -13.20 9.79
CA ALA A 269 -36.84 -14.17 10.21
C ALA A 269 -36.93 -14.47 11.71
N LYS A 270 -37.06 -13.42 12.53
CA LYS A 270 -37.18 -13.56 13.99
C LYS A 270 -38.42 -14.35 14.40
N ARG A 271 -39.56 -14.07 13.75
CA ARG A 271 -40.81 -14.81 14.02
C ARG A 271 -40.70 -16.28 13.65
N GLU A 272 -40.18 -16.59 12.46
CA GLU A 272 -40.01 -17.98 12.03
C GLU A 272 -39.03 -18.74 12.92
N PHE A 273 -37.93 -18.10 13.29
CA PHE A 273 -37.03 -18.64 14.29
C PHE A 273 -37.80 -18.93 15.58
N ASN A 274 -38.39 -17.94 16.25
CA ASN A 274 -39.03 -18.15 17.55
C ASN A 274 -40.16 -19.21 17.56
N ASN A 275 -40.83 -19.44 16.42
CA ASN A 275 -41.90 -20.44 16.31
C ASN A 275 -41.41 -21.87 16.03
N SER A 276 -40.17 -22.05 15.57
CA SER A 276 -39.63 -23.37 15.23
C SER A 276 -39.21 -24.16 16.47
N LYS A 277 -39.71 -25.39 16.61
CA LYS A 277 -39.30 -26.32 17.68
C LYS A 277 -37.99 -26.99 17.32
N ARG A 278 -36.95 -26.76 18.11
CA ARG A 278 -35.57 -27.22 17.84
C ARG A 278 -35.02 -28.02 19.01
N GLU A 279 -34.52 -29.23 18.76
CA GLU A 279 -33.92 -30.06 19.81
C GLU A 279 -32.40 -30.05 19.81
N GLU A 280 -31.79 -30.11 18.63
CA GLU A 280 -30.33 -30.05 18.45
C GLU A 280 -29.97 -28.99 17.40
N ALA A 281 -28.95 -28.19 17.67
CA ALA A 281 -28.47 -27.15 16.77
C ALA A 281 -26.96 -26.96 16.91
N VAL A 282 -26.34 -26.28 15.95
CA VAL A 282 -24.98 -25.77 16.06
C VAL A 282 -25.04 -24.26 15.95
N LEU A 283 -24.38 -23.57 16.88
CA LEU A 283 -24.25 -22.11 16.91
C LEU A 283 -22.81 -21.73 16.62
N ILE A 284 -22.61 -20.73 15.77
CA ILE A 284 -21.31 -20.18 15.38
C ILE A 284 -21.32 -18.67 15.58
N LEU A 285 -20.27 -18.18 16.22
CA LEU A 285 -19.86 -16.78 16.17
C LEU A 285 -18.86 -16.63 15.02
N ASN A 286 -19.33 -16.12 13.90
CA ASN A 286 -18.58 -16.19 12.66
C ASN A 286 -17.39 -15.22 12.63
N TYR A 287 -17.44 -14.10 13.36
CA TYR A 287 -16.30 -13.19 13.50
C TYR A 287 -15.25 -13.77 14.45
N GLU A 288 -15.65 -14.15 15.65
CA GLU A 288 -14.80 -14.65 16.73
C GLU A 288 -14.26 -16.07 16.49
N LYS A 289 -14.78 -16.76 15.47
CA LYS A 289 -14.44 -18.15 15.15
C LYS A 289 -14.63 -19.07 16.36
N VAL A 290 -15.83 -19.02 16.94
CA VAL A 290 -16.24 -19.90 18.05
C VAL A 290 -17.48 -20.69 17.63
N GLY A 291 -17.54 -21.98 17.97
CA GLY A 291 -18.66 -22.86 17.64
C GLY A 291 -19.11 -23.70 18.83
N PHE A 292 -20.41 -23.94 18.93
CA PHE A 292 -21.03 -24.78 19.95
C PHE A 292 -22.01 -25.77 19.34
N VAL A 293 -21.91 -27.03 19.73
CA VAL A 293 -22.96 -28.02 19.50
C VAL A 293 -23.94 -27.95 20.68
N LEU A 294 -25.21 -27.68 20.40
CA LEU A 294 -26.24 -27.40 21.39
C LEU A 294 -27.33 -28.48 21.39
N ARG A 295 -27.86 -28.80 22.58
CA ARG A 295 -29.04 -29.63 22.79
C ARG A 295 -30.03 -28.95 23.74
N ASN A 296 -31.32 -29.18 23.52
CA ASN A 296 -32.45 -28.54 24.21
C ASN A 296 -32.63 -27.05 23.84
N THR A 297 -32.50 -26.70 22.57
CA THR A 297 -32.51 -25.30 22.08
C THR A 297 -33.90 -24.69 21.87
N LYS A 298 -34.96 -25.30 22.43
CA LYS A 298 -36.36 -24.86 22.23
C LYS A 298 -36.63 -23.47 22.78
N GLU A 299 -35.96 -23.10 23.87
CA GLU A 299 -36.24 -21.87 24.61
C GLU A 299 -35.35 -20.67 24.19
N ILE A 300 -34.35 -20.88 23.32
CA ILE A 300 -33.55 -19.75 22.79
C ILE A 300 -34.42 -18.90 21.88
N THR A 301 -34.40 -17.59 22.11
CA THR A 301 -35.10 -16.60 21.27
C THR A 301 -34.15 -15.83 20.36
N ALA A 302 -34.68 -15.30 19.25
CA ALA A 302 -33.94 -14.43 18.33
C ALA A 302 -33.33 -13.22 19.06
N ASN A 303 -34.09 -12.60 19.98
CA ASN A 303 -33.64 -11.41 20.70
C ASN A 303 -32.40 -11.67 21.57
N GLU A 304 -32.27 -12.87 22.16
CA GLU A 304 -31.08 -13.23 22.95
C GLU A 304 -29.86 -13.49 22.06
N LEU A 305 -30.08 -13.95 20.84
CA LEU A 305 -29.00 -14.12 19.86
C LEU A 305 -28.58 -12.80 19.22
N ASP A 306 -29.51 -11.87 19.01
CA ASP A 306 -29.28 -10.54 18.46
C ASP A 306 -28.42 -9.64 19.37
N GLU A 307 -28.18 -10.03 20.62
CA GLU A 307 -27.20 -9.36 21.50
C GLU A 307 -25.74 -9.64 21.07
N CYS A 308 -25.53 -10.68 20.26
CA CYS A 308 -24.23 -11.07 19.72
C CYS A 308 -24.17 -10.78 18.21
N ASN A 309 -23.02 -10.30 17.74
CA ASN A 309 -22.79 -10.02 16.33
C ASN A 309 -22.40 -11.28 15.55
N ASP A 310 -22.75 -11.33 14.26
CA ASP A 310 -22.35 -12.37 13.32
C ASP A 310 -22.66 -13.82 13.78
N VAL A 311 -23.83 -13.98 14.40
CA VAL A 311 -24.31 -15.26 14.94
C VAL A 311 -25.00 -16.06 13.85
N ILE A 312 -24.63 -17.33 13.71
CA ILE A 312 -25.31 -18.30 12.87
C ILE A 312 -25.71 -19.46 13.74
N ILE A 313 -27.01 -19.77 13.83
CA ILE A 313 -27.50 -20.98 14.47
C ILE A 313 -28.25 -21.83 13.45
N THR A 314 -27.88 -23.10 13.34
CA THR A 314 -28.36 -23.99 12.29
C THR A 314 -28.82 -25.30 12.89
N GLY A 315 -29.88 -25.88 12.32
CA GLY A 315 -30.29 -27.24 12.64
C GLY A 315 -29.16 -28.23 12.35
N LYS A 316 -29.04 -29.29 13.15
CA LYS A 316 -27.97 -30.29 12.97
C LYS A 316 -27.93 -30.91 11.56
N ASN A 317 -29.07 -30.96 10.87
CA ASN A 317 -29.21 -31.53 9.54
C ASN A 317 -29.32 -30.45 8.43
N PHE A 318 -28.96 -29.20 8.73
CA PHE A 318 -29.03 -28.06 7.80
C PHE A 318 -30.44 -27.83 7.21
N ASP A 319 -31.47 -28.22 7.95
CA ASP A 319 -32.88 -28.09 7.57
C ASP A 319 -33.40 -26.66 7.78
N TRP A 320 -32.77 -25.90 8.66
CA TRP A 320 -33.03 -24.48 8.90
C TRP A 320 -31.77 -23.77 9.40
N ALA A 321 -31.69 -22.47 9.18
CA ALA A 321 -30.67 -21.59 9.76
C ALA A 321 -31.28 -20.25 10.16
N TYR A 322 -30.84 -19.68 11.27
CA TYR A 322 -31.07 -18.30 11.66
C TYR A 322 -29.73 -17.57 11.76
N VAL A 323 -29.68 -16.38 11.17
CA VAL A 323 -28.43 -15.66 10.97
C VAL A 323 -28.62 -14.20 11.34
N HIS A 324 -27.92 -13.75 12.37
CA HIS A 324 -27.86 -12.35 12.79
C HIS A 324 -26.53 -11.73 12.35
N THR A 325 -26.55 -10.51 11.84
CA THR A 325 -25.37 -9.82 11.30
C THR A 325 -25.00 -8.63 12.17
N HIS A 326 -23.73 -8.21 12.14
CA HIS A 326 -23.32 -6.95 12.76
C HIS A 326 -23.74 -5.68 11.98
N GLU A 327 -24.24 -5.86 10.75
CA GLU A 327 -24.63 -4.75 9.87
C GLU A 327 -26.12 -4.44 10.03
N GLN A 328 -26.44 -3.25 10.54
CA GLN A 328 -27.83 -2.84 10.80
C GLN A 328 -28.74 -2.86 9.55
N GLN A 329 -28.16 -2.85 8.35
CA GLN A 329 -28.89 -2.86 7.09
C GLN A 329 -29.10 -4.27 6.52
N CYS A 330 -28.54 -5.31 7.17
CA CYS A 330 -28.56 -6.68 6.67
C CYS A 330 -29.15 -7.65 7.71
N GLY A 331 -30.10 -8.46 7.27
CA GLY A 331 -30.71 -9.51 8.09
C GLY A 331 -31.57 -8.96 9.25
N PRO A 332 -31.78 -9.77 10.31
CA PRO A 332 -31.43 -11.19 10.37
C PRO A 332 -32.11 -12.01 9.26
N TYR A 333 -31.56 -13.16 8.95
CA TYR A 333 -32.06 -14.07 7.91
C TYR A 333 -32.55 -15.37 8.55
N TYR A 334 -33.61 -15.94 7.99
CA TYR A 334 -34.10 -17.27 8.31
C TYR A 334 -34.21 -18.10 7.04
N TYR A 335 -33.46 -19.19 7.01
CA TYR A 335 -33.50 -20.19 5.96
C TYR A 335 -34.24 -21.43 6.44
N ASN A 336 -34.98 -22.05 5.54
CA ASN A 336 -35.55 -23.37 5.73
C ASN A 336 -35.53 -24.12 4.40
N LYS A 337 -35.06 -25.37 4.41
CA LYS A 337 -34.88 -26.20 3.20
C LYS A 337 -36.18 -26.47 2.43
N ARG A 338 -37.35 -26.19 3.03
CA ARG A 338 -38.67 -26.33 2.40
C ARG A 338 -39.21 -25.02 1.82
N LEU A 339 -38.48 -23.92 1.91
CA LEU A 339 -38.86 -22.69 1.22
C LEU A 339 -38.78 -22.97 -0.30
N PRO A 340 -39.84 -22.68 -1.07
CA PRO A 340 -39.77 -22.77 -2.52
C PRO A 340 -38.76 -21.74 -3.05
N ASP A 341 -38.02 -22.13 -4.10
CA ASP A 341 -37.12 -21.26 -4.86
C ASP A 341 -37.85 -20.04 -5.43
#